data_AF-A0A9D7U3Q1-F1
#
_entry.id   AF-A0A9D7U3Q1-F1
#
_cell.length_a   1.000
_cell.length_b   1.000
_cell.length_c   1.000
_cell.angle_alpha   90.00
_cell.angle_beta   90.00
_cell.angle_gamma   90.00
#
_symmetry.space_group_name_H-M   'P 1'
#
loop_
_entity.id
_entity.type
_entity.pdbx_description
1 polymer ?
#
loop_
_entity_poly.entity_id
_entity_poly.type
_entity_poly.pdbx_seq_one_letter_code
_entity_poly.pdbx_strand_id
1 'polypeptide(L)'
;MNKSLFFLLFLSFFSIKAQIWINYIENSSKVDGDISDWPSLKYSFLQTSHQVKSSNHLRYDFGFDETYLYGVFQVKDKHLTDLAKDKSGSPRLTFNDGIEFYIDTRNNSKTSMDGDDYQLIIDFMGNLTVFRGGDKYLLKVEDYKVPKDTVTNQFIMDFATNFEGTINKENDIDSGYVIEFRIAWAALGIRPLKGQTFRIDVCINDADKYIDIRPLSEKDTIPAYDFQNINRKTDFGFPNNWTLATLKGQPSYWKIFNRYLATYWWFLGLVILGLFLPFLIILVRQNYKLRHIQPKSLSDQSKLNSFLGVEKNFLSPDDAFINQAKLFILTKLDQNISSAQLADELAISVRQLQRIFKEKLDTTPTNFITTIKMEEAAKMLLKNEFNVSEIAYALGFSDPAYFTRLFKKYFGESPSEFTKNLI
;
A
#
# COMPACT_ATOMS: atom_id res chain seq x y z
N MET A 1 -64.30 -27.18 -24.52
CA MET A 1 -63.48 -28.40 -24.67
C MET A 1 -63.15 -28.58 -26.14
N ASN A 2 -61.92 -28.60 -26.64
CA ASN A 2 -60.60 -28.38 -26.05
C ASN A 2 -59.71 -27.71 -27.11
N LYS A 3 -59.44 -26.41 -26.94
CA LYS A 3 -58.33 -25.68 -27.61
C LYS A 3 -56.97 -26.01 -26.98
N SER A 4 -56.84 -27.17 -26.32
CA SER A 4 -55.66 -27.55 -25.53
C SER A 4 -54.75 -28.58 -26.22
N LEU A 5 -55.09 -29.04 -27.42
CA LEU A 5 -54.35 -30.12 -28.08
C LEU A 5 -53.30 -29.63 -29.10
N PHE A 6 -53.16 -28.32 -29.31
CA PHE A 6 -52.22 -27.75 -30.30
C PHE A 6 -50.98 -27.09 -29.67
N PHE A 7 -50.76 -27.26 -28.35
CA PHE A 7 -49.64 -26.64 -27.62
C PHE A 7 -48.67 -27.67 -27.01
N LEU A 8 -48.65 -28.90 -27.53
CA LEU A 8 -47.85 -30.02 -26.98
C LEU A 8 -46.97 -30.73 -28.02
N LEU A 9 -46.57 -30.01 -29.08
CA LEU A 9 -45.68 -30.54 -30.13
C LEU A 9 -44.67 -29.47 -30.53
N PHE A 10 -43.76 -29.10 -29.62
CA PHE A 10 -42.42 -28.53 -29.92
C PHE A 10 -41.63 -28.32 -28.62
N LEU A 11 -41.44 -29.39 -27.85
CA LEU A 11 -40.30 -29.49 -26.94
C LEU A 11 -39.40 -30.56 -27.53
N SER A 12 -38.66 -30.16 -28.57
CA SER A 12 -37.45 -30.88 -28.93
C SER A 12 -36.60 -30.95 -27.66
N PHE A 13 -36.33 -32.17 -27.21
CA PHE A 13 -35.33 -32.45 -26.19
C PHE A 13 -33.97 -32.01 -26.73
N PHE A 14 -33.68 -30.71 -26.69
CA PHE A 14 -32.30 -30.25 -26.57
C PHE A 14 -31.85 -30.70 -25.18
N SER A 15 -31.27 -31.90 -25.11
CA SER A 15 -30.39 -32.26 -24.01
C SER A 15 -29.26 -31.24 -24.06
N ILE A 16 -29.37 -30.19 -23.25
CA ILE A 16 -28.29 -29.23 -23.04
C ILE A 16 -27.18 -30.08 -22.43
N LYS A 17 -26.16 -30.43 -23.24
CA LYS A 17 -24.95 -31.07 -22.72
C LYS A 17 -24.44 -30.20 -21.58
N ALA A 18 -24.17 -30.81 -20.42
CA ALA A 18 -23.60 -30.11 -19.28
C ALA A 18 -22.35 -29.33 -19.74
N GLN A 19 -22.25 -28.07 -19.33
CA GLN A 19 -21.15 -27.18 -19.68
C GLN A 19 -20.64 -26.52 -18.39
N ILE A 20 -19.33 -26.51 -18.22
CA ILE A 20 -18.66 -25.83 -17.12
C ILE A 20 -18.17 -24.47 -17.61
N TRP A 21 -18.57 -23.42 -16.90
CA TRP A 21 -18.04 -22.08 -17.08
C TRP A 21 -16.87 -21.89 -16.12
N ILE A 22 -15.71 -21.54 -16.67
CA ILE A 22 -14.49 -21.23 -15.91
C ILE A 22 -14.30 -19.72 -15.99
N ASN A 23 -14.40 -19.03 -14.86
CA ASN A 23 -14.39 -17.58 -14.83
C ASN A 23 -12.97 -17.04 -14.70
N TYR A 24 -12.73 -15.90 -15.34
CA TYR A 24 -11.49 -15.15 -15.20
C TYR A 24 -11.38 -14.57 -13.79
N ILE A 25 -10.20 -14.73 -13.16
CA ILE A 25 -9.89 -14.22 -11.83
C ILE A 25 -8.86 -13.09 -11.96
N GLU A 26 -9.19 -11.91 -11.42
CA GLU A 26 -8.32 -10.74 -11.52
C GLU A 26 -7.05 -10.89 -10.67
N ASN A 27 -7.21 -11.45 -9.47
CA ASN A 27 -6.15 -11.74 -8.50
C ASN A 27 -5.93 -13.25 -8.41
N SER A 28 -4.75 -13.72 -8.80
CA SER A 28 -4.40 -15.14 -8.78
C SER A 28 -4.63 -15.76 -7.39
N SER A 29 -5.35 -16.89 -7.33
CA SER A 29 -5.51 -17.66 -6.09
C SER A 29 -4.15 -18.19 -5.63
N LYS A 30 -3.93 -18.18 -4.31
CA LYS A 30 -2.75 -18.82 -3.73
C LYS A 30 -3.02 -20.31 -3.68
N VAL A 31 -2.06 -21.12 -4.12
CA VAL A 31 -2.17 -22.58 -4.04
C VAL A 31 -1.61 -23.02 -2.70
N ASP A 32 -2.48 -23.21 -1.72
CA ASP A 32 -2.11 -23.62 -0.35
C ASP A 32 -3.06 -24.64 0.28
N GLY A 33 -4.06 -25.12 -0.46
CA GLY A 33 -4.97 -26.16 0.01
C GLY A 33 -6.07 -25.63 0.92
N ASP A 34 -6.30 -24.31 0.94
CA ASP A 34 -7.44 -23.67 1.58
C ASP A 34 -8.53 -23.35 0.54
N ILE A 35 -9.78 -23.39 0.97
CA ILE A 35 -10.94 -23.04 0.15
C ILE A 35 -11.36 -21.57 0.31
N SER A 36 -10.70 -20.79 1.19
CA SER A 36 -11.07 -19.40 1.49
C SER A 36 -11.11 -18.50 0.26
N ASP A 37 -10.24 -18.76 -0.70
CA ASP A 37 -10.10 -18.00 -1.94
C ASP A 37 -11.18 -18.36 -2.99
N TRP A 38 -12.03 -19.34 -2.70
CA TRP A 38 -13.02 -19.92 -3.60
C TRP A 38 -14.47 -19.74 -3.11
N PRO A 39 -15.02 -18.52 -3.20
CA PRO A 39 -16.36 -18.21 -2.68
C PRO A 39 -17.49 -18.92 -3.44
N SER A 40 -17.22 -19.45 -4.65
CA SER A 40 -18.22 -20.00 -5.58
C SER A 40 -18.17 -21.53 -5.74
N LEU A 41 -17.69 -22.25 -4.71
CA LEU A 41 -17.66 -23.71 -4.69
C LEU A 41 -19.02 -24.35 -5.03
N LYS A 42 -19.08 -25.03 -6.18
CA LYS A 42 -20.25 -25.76 -6.70
C LYS A 42 -20.34 -27.12 -6.02
N TYR A 43 -21.56 -27.61 -5.77
CA TYR A 43 -21.82 -28.92 -5.18
C TYR A 43 -22.17 -29.96 -6.26
N SER A 44 -21.57 -31.16 -6.16
CA SER A 44 -21.95 -32.32 -6.97
C SER A 44 -22.31 -33.51 -6.08
N PHE A 45 -23.49 -34.09 -6.32
CA PHE A 45 -23.86 -35.40 -5.77
C PHE A 45 -23.36 -36.47 -6.71
N LEU A 46 -22.33 -37.15 -6.25
CA LEU A 46 -21.70 -38.22 -6.96
C LEU A 46 -22.47 -39.52 -6.73
N GLN A 47 -22.63 -40.28 -7.81
CA GLN A 47 -23.19 -41.62 -7.77
C GLN A 47 -22.11 -42.54 -8.34
N THR A 48 -21.76 -43.53 -7.57
CA THR A 48 -20.81 -44.61 -7.85
C THR A 48 -21.26 -45.51 -9.00
N SER A 49 -20.28 -46.20 -9.59
CA SER A 49 -20.53 -47.28 -10.55
C SER A 49 -21.29 -48.45 -9.86
N HIS A 50 -21.98 -49.24 -10.68
CA HIS A 50 -23.16 -50.09 -10.43
C HIS A 50 -23.28 -50.99 -9.16
N GLN A 51 -22.36 -50.99 -8.19
CA GLN A 51 -22.38 -51.98 -7.09
C GLN A 51 -22.30 -51.46 -5.64
N VAL A 52 -21.88 -50.22 -5.36
CA VAL A 52 -21.76 -49.71 -3.97
C VAL A 52 -22.23 -48.29 -3.87
N LYS A 53 -23.02 -47.87 -2.88
CA LYS A 53 -23.34 -46.45 -2.66
C LYS A 53 -22.19 -45.81 -1.88
N SER A 54 -21.29 -45.06 -2.54
CA SER A 54 -20.39 -44.19 -1.78
C SER A 54 -21.18 -43.02 -1.18
N SER A 55 -20.70 -42.52 -0.05
CA SER A 55 -21.29 -41.37 0.66
C SER A 55 -20.50 -40.08 0.44
N ASN A 56 -19.54 -40.08 -0.47
CA ASN A 56 -18.62 -38.96 -0.63
C ASN A 56 -19.31 -37.78 -1.30
N HIS A 57 -19.01 -36.58 -0.82
CA HIS A 57 -19.57 -35.35 -1.36
C HIS A 57 -18.46 -34.48 -1.91
N LEU A 58 -18.58 -34.09 -3.17
CA LEU A 58 -17.62 -33.23 -3.84
C LEU A 58 -18.15 -31.81 -3.95
N ARG A 59 -17.31 -30.87 -3.55
CA ARG A 59 -17.41 -29.48 -4.00
C ARG A 59 -16.22 -29.14 -4.87
N TYR A 60 -16.44 -28.36 -5.91
CA TYR A 60 -15.37 -27.94 -6.79
C TYR A 60 -15.62 -26.54 -7.35
N ASP A 61 -14.54 -25.89 -7.77
CA ASP A 61 -14.63 -24.73 -8.64
C ASP A 61 -13.38 -24.60 -9.51
N PHE A 62 -13.50 -23.84 -10.58
CA PHE A 62 -12.41 -23.60 -11.53
C PHE A 62 -12.37 -22.11 -11.88
N GLY A 63 -11.15 -21.60 -12.06
CA GLY A 63 -10.93 -20.25 -12.51
C GLY A 63 -9.68 -20.15 -13.37
N PHE A 64 -9.46 -18.99 -13.98
CA PHE A 64 -8.25 -18.80 -14.77
C PHE A 64 -7.76 -17.36 -14.76
N ASP A 65 -6.47 -17.21 -15.00
CA ASP A 65 -5.88 -15.93 -15.38
C ASP A 65 -5.10 -16.10 -16.70
N GLU A 66 -4.26 -15.12 -17.04
CA GLU A 66 -3.50 -15.11 -18.28
C GLU A 66 -2.40 -16.18 -18.34
N THR A 67 -2.02 -16.76 -17.20
CA THR A 67 -0.87 -17.67 -17.06
C THR A 67 -1.29 -19.07 -16.65
N TYR A 68 -2.33 -19.18 -15.81
CA TYR A 68 -2.73 -20.44 -15.19
C TYR A 68 -4.23 -20.73 -15.31
N LEU A 69 -4.53 -22.02 -15.42
CA LEU A 69 -5.80 -22.62 -15.04
C LEU A 69 -5.74 -23.01 -13.56
N TYR A 70 -6.72 -22.60 -12.78
CA TYR A 70 -6.85 -22.93 -11.36
C TYR A 70 -8.01 -23.90 -11.15
N GLY A 71 -7.88 -24.78 -10.16
CA GLY A 71 -8.98 -25.61 -9.71
C GLY A 71 -8.83 -25.98 -8.24
N VAL A 72 -9.98 -26.18 -7.61
CA VAL A 72 -10.07 -26.67 -6.24
C VAL A 72 -11.12 -27.77 -6.17
N PHE A 73 -10.83 -28.77 -5.36
CA PHE A 73 -11.74 -29.85 -5.01
C PHE A 73 -11.74 -30.03 -3.50
N GLN A 74 -12.93 -29.99 -2.89
CA GLN A 74 -13.14 -30.36 -1.49
C GLN A 74 -14.00 -31.62 -1.48
N VAL A 75 -13.42 -32.72 -1.02
CA VAL A 75 -14.06 -34.02 -0.89
C VAL A 75 -14.37 -34.23 0.58
N LYS A 76 -15.63 -34.48 0.90
CA LYS A 76 -16.01 -35.06 2.19
C LYS A 76 -15.97 -36.56 2.04
N ASP A 77 -15.04 -37.16 2.76
CA ASP A 77 -14.83 -38.59 2.81
C ASP A 77 -14.83 -39.02 4.28
N LYS A 78 -15.41 -40.19 4.56
CA LYS A 78 -15.48 -40.71 5.93
C LYS A 78 -14.23 -41.49 6.31
N HIS A 79 -13.51 -42.02 5.34
CA HIS A 79 -12.29 -42.76 5.58
C HIS A 79 -11.24 -42.30 4.59
N LEU A 80 -10.02 -42.08 5.06
CA LEU A 80 -8.89 -41.70 4.22
C LEU A 80 -7.93 -42.87 4.06
N THR A 81 -7.75 -43.30 2.82
CA THR A 81 -7.07 -44.53 2.45
C THR A 81 -5.83 -44.24 1.59
N ASP A 82 -4.65 -44.57 2.11
CA ASP A 82 -3.33 -44.46 1.43
C ASP A 82 -2.70 -45.86 1.31
N LEU A 83 -2.92 -46.52 0.17
CA LEU A 83 -2.45 -47.89 -0.12
C LEU A 83 -1.16 -47.92 -0.95
N ALA A 84 -0.75 -46.83 -1.59
CA ALA A 84 0.42 -46.78 -2.46
C ALA A 84 1.70 -46.50 -1.65
N LYS A 85 2.49 -47.54 -1.36
CA LYS A 85 3.74 -47.40 -0.57
C LYS A 85 4.98 -46.97 -1.35
N ASP A 86 5.09 -47.25 -2.65
CA ASP A 86 6.29 -46.93 -3.42
C ASP A 86 6.23 -45.50 -3.98
N LYS A 87 6.67 -44.54 -3.17
CA LYS A 87 6.83 -43.13 -3.55
C LYS A 87 8.09 -42.89 -4.40
N SER A 88 8.89 -43.95 -4.66
CA SER A 88 10.12 -43.91 -5.44
C SER A 88 10.01 -44.76 -6.71
N GLY A 89 9.40 -44.20 -7.75
CA GLY A 89 9.54 -44.73 -9.12
C GLY A 89 8.30 -45.34 -9.75
N SER A 90 7.16 -45.38 -9.05
CA SER A 90 5.81 -45.51 -9.64
C SER A 90 4.71 -45.33 -8.58
N PRO A 91 4.28 -44.09 -8.29
CA PRO A 91 3.24 -43.86 -7.30
C PRO A 91 1.89 -44.26 -7.93
N ARG A 92 1.33 -45.39 -7.47
CA ARG A 92 0.07 -45.97 -7.95
C ARG A 92 -1.12 -45.25 -7.33
N LEU A 93 -1.20 -43.95 -7.60
CA LEU A 93 -2.06 -43.04 -6.88
C LEU A 93 -3.55 -43.28 -7.09
N THR A 94 -3.92 -44.03 -8.12
CA THR A 94 -5.31 -44.43 -8.39
C THR A 94 -5.94 -45.29 -7.30
N PHE A 95 -5.13 -45.96 -6.48
CA PHE A 95 -5.60 -46.77 -5.35
C PHE A 95 -5.58 -46.04 -4.02
N ASN A 96 -5.18 -44.77 -4.02
CA ASN A 96 -5.32 -43.89 -2.87
C ASN A 96 -6.58 -43.04 -3.06
N ASP A 97 -7.14 -42.55 -1.96
CA ASP A 97 -8.16 -41.52 -2.06
C ASP A 97 -7.55 -40.26 -2.68
N GLY A 98 -8.28 -39.69 -3.62
CA GLY A 98 -7.69 -38.72 -4.50
C GLY A 98 -8.62 -38.34 -5.63
N ILE A 99 -8.05 -37.59 -6.57
CA ILE A 99 -8.78 -37.06 -7.70
C ILE A 99 -7.98 -37.31 -8.97
N GLU A 100 -8.72 -37.74 -9.99
CA GLU A 100 -8.24 -37.75 -11.35
C GLU A 100 -8.89 -36.62 -12.14
N PHE A 101 -8.06 -35.77 -12.72
CA PHE A 101 -8.47 -34.67 -13.59
C PHE A 101 -8.07 -34.96 -15.03
N TYR A 102 -9.06 -35.02 -15.90
CA TYR A 102 -8.89 -35.31 -17.31
C TYR A 102 -9.10 -34.04 -18.13
N ILE A 103 -8.26 -33.83 -19.15
CA ILE A 103 -8.33 -32.66 -20.02
C ILE A 103 -8.08 -33.08 -21.47
N ASP A 104 -9.05 -32.83 -22.34
CA ASP A 104 -8.88 -32.87 -23.80
C ASP A 104 -8.68 -31.43 -24.28
N THR A 105 -7.42 -31.11 -24.54
CA THR A 105 -6.96 -29.72 -24.68
C THR A 105 -7.38 -29.10 -26.01
N ARG A 106 -7.55 -29.90 -27.05
CA ARG A 106 -7.94 -29.44 -28.39
C ARG A 106 -9.41 -29.70 -28.72
N ASN A 107 -10.14 -30.41 -27.86
CA ASN A 107 -11.55 -30.80 -28.06
C ASN A 107 -11.75 -31.57 -29.38
N ASN A 108 -10.77 -32.39 -29.74
CA ASN A 108 -10.71 -33.15 -30.99
C ASN A 108 -10.84 -34.67 -30.76
N SER A 109 -10.60 -35.12 -29.53
CA SER A 109 -10.63 -36.53 -29.18
C SER A 109 -12.05 -37.10 -29.14
N LYS A 110 -12.18 -38.35 -29.58
CA LYS A 110 -13.46 -39.05 -29.69
C LYS A 110 -13.54 -40.19 -28.69
N THR A 111 -13.04 -41.36 -29.05
CA THR A 111 -13.23 -42.60 -28.29
C THR A 111 -12.03 -42.98 -27.43
N SER A 112 -10.93 -42.24 -27.51
CA SER A 112 -9.73 -42.44 -26.72
C SER A 112 -8.99 -41.13 -26.61
N MET A 113 -8.20 -40.97 -25.54
CA MET A 113 -7.27 -39.86 -25.39
C MET A 113 -6.17 -39.91 -26.46
N ASP A 114 -5.73 -38.75 -26.93
CA ASP A 114 -4.63 -38.59 -27.89
C ASP A 114 -3.42 -37.87 -27.26
N GLY A 115 -2.36 -37.70 -28.04
CA GLY A 115 -1.08 -37.17 -27.56
C GLY A 115 -1.10 -35.74 -27.03
N ASP A 116 -2.23 -35.03 -27.06
CA ASP A 116 -2.42 -33.70 -26.46
C ASP A 116 -3.42 -33.71 -25.29
N ASP A 117 -3.91 -34.88 -24.91
CA ASP A 117 -4.78 -35.07 -23.77
C ASP A 117 -4.00 -35.47 -22.52
N TYR A 118 -4.50 -35.03 -21.37
CA TYR A 118 -3.86 -35.24 -20.08
C TYR A 118 -4.79 -35.90 -19.08
N GLN A 119 -4.22 -36.80 -18.27
CA GLN A 119 -4.82 -37.33 -17.06
C GLN A 119 -3.85 -37.00 -15.92
N LEU A 120 -4.34 -36.28 -14.93
CA LEU A 120 -3.60 -35.89 -13.74
C LEU A 120 -4.22 -36.61 -12.56
N ILE A 121 -3.40 -37.27 -11.75
CA ILE A 121 -3.85 -38.03 -10.58
C ILE A 121 -3.16 -37.44 -9.37
N ILE A 122 -3.94 -36.88 -8.45
CA ILE A 122 -3.47 -36.24 -7.23
C ILE A 122 -4.13 -36.96 -6.06
N ASP A 123 -3.33 -37.57 -5.20
CA ASP A 123 -3.87 -38.15 -3.96
C ASP A 123 -3.97 -37.10 -2.84
N PHE A 124 -4.76 -37.39 -1.80
CA PHE A 124 -4.92 -36.46 -0.68
C PHE A 124 -3.60 -36.20 0.07
N MET A 125 -2.62 -37.10 -0.07
CA MET A 125 -1.30 -37.03 0.54
C MET A 125 -0.31 -36.11 -0.19
N GLY A 126 -0.72 -35.51 -1.31
CA GLY A 126 0.11 -34.54 -2.03
C GLY A 126 1.12 -35.18 -3.00
N ASN A 127 0.82 -36.38 -3.49
CA ASN A 127 1.55 -37.01 -4.60
C ASN A 127 0.82 -36.73 -5.93
N LEU A 128 1.59 -36.66 -7.02
CA LEU A 128 1.07 -36.38 -8.36
C LEU A 128 1.65 -37.35 -9.40
N THR A 129 0.79 -37.86 -10.27
CA THR A 129 1.14 -38.53 -11.52
C THR A 129 0.46 -37.83 -12.69
N VAL A 130 1.17 -37.62 -13.81
CA VAL A 130 0.57 -37.04 -15.03
C VAL A 130 0.84 -37.94 -16.22
N PHE A 131 -0.24 -38.40 -16.86
CA PHE A 131 -0.21 -39.14 -18.11
C PHE A 131 -0.55 -38.22 -19.28
N ARG A 132 0.11 -38.49 -20.41
CA ARG A 132 -0.14 -37.84 -21.70
C ARG A 132 -0.54 -38.89 -22.72
N GLY A 133 -1.68 -38.73 -23.40
CA GLY A 133 -2.18 -39.78 -24.30
C GLY A 133 -3.19 -40.75 -23.70
N GLY A 134 -3.68 -40.47 -22.48
CA GLY A 134 -4.31 -41.50 -21.63
C GLY A 134 -3.32 -42.60 -21.27
N ASP A 135 -3.62 -43.39 -20.24
CA ASP A 135 -2.76 -44.53 -19.96
C ASP A 135 -2.90 -45.58 -21.08
N LYS A 136 -1.84 -45.73 -21.88
CA LYS A 136 -1.75 -46.79 -22.91
C LYS A 136 -1.73 -48.20 -22.29
N TYR A 137 -1.52 -48.32 -20.99
CA TYR A 137 -1.47 -49.57 -20.24
C TYR A 137 -2.81 -49.95 -19.58
N LEU A 138 -3.70 -49.00 -19.27
CA LEU A 138 -5.06 -49.28 -18.75
C LEU A 138 -5.93 -50.10 -19.72
N LEU A 139 -5.58 -50.17 -21.01
CA LEU A 139 -6.36 -50.87 -22.05
C LEU A 139 -5.80 -52.24 -22.47
N LYS A 140 -4.76 -52.79 -21.80
CA LYS A 140 -4.25 -54.15 -22.10
C LYS A 140 -3.95 -54.95 -20.83
N VAL A 141 -4.90 -55.00 -19.90
CA VAL A 141 -4.79 -55.86 -18.73
C VAL A 141 -5.34 -57.25 -19.05
N GLU A 142 -4.67 -57.97 -19.96
CA GLU A 142 -4.99 -59.38 -20.26
C GLU A 142 -4.62 -60.31 -19.08
N ASP A 143 -3.80 -59.83 -18.13
CA ASP A 143 -3.23 -60.60 -17.01
C ASP A 143 -3.62 -60.12 -15.59
N TYR A 144 -4.53 -59.15 -15.42
CA TYR A 144 -4.95 -58.59 -14.11
C TYR A 144 -3.81 -58.09 -13.18
N LYS A 145 -2.68 -57.63 -13.72
CA LYS A 145 -1.54 -57.09 -12.96
C LYS A 145 -1.54 -55.56 -12.95
N VAL A 146 -1.18 -54.95 -11.80
CA VAL A 146 -1.16 -53.49 -11.62
C VAL A 146 -0.10 -52.81 -12.53
N PRO A 147 -0.49 -51.88 -13.43
CA PRO A 147 0.44 -51.18 -14.32
C PRO A 147 1.47 -50.31 -13.58
N LYS A 148 2.53 -49.90 -14.29
CA LYS A 148 3.53 -48.95 -13.80
C LYS A 148 3.20 -47.55 -14.34
N ASP A 149 2.94 -46.62 -13.43
CA ASP A 149 2.73 -45.19 -13.69
C ASP A 149 4.06 -44.53 -14.13
N THR A 150 4.42 -44.67 -15.41
CA THR A 150 5.65 -44.10 -15.97
C THR A 150 5.36 -42.96 -16.92
N VAL A 151 5.01 -41.78 -16.42
CA VAL A 151 5.36 -40.50 -17.07
C VAL A 151 5.42 -39.38 -16.01
N THR A 152 6.50 -38.60 -16.01
CA THR A 152 6.45 -37.12 -15.94
C THR A 152 7.82 -36.56 -16.33
N ASN A 153 8.03 -36.25 -17.62
CA ASN A 153 8.99 -35.21 -17.96
C ASN A 153 8.25 -33.87 -17.95
N GLN A 154 8.70 -32.95 -17.07
CA GLN A 154 8.36 -31.52 -17.00
C GLN A 154 6.91 -31.16 -17.36
N PHE A 155 5.95 -31.54 -16.52
CA PHE A 155 4.62 -30.91 -16.52
C PHE A 155 4.63 -29.77 -15.49
N ILE A 156 4.42 -28.54 -15.94
CA ILE A 156 4.52 -27.35 -15.08
C ILE A 156 3.17 -27.10 -14.41
N MET A 157 3.07 -27.54 -13.16
CA MET A 157 1.94 -27.26 -12.28
C MET A 157 2.40 -27.11 -10.83
N ASP A 158 1.65 -26.33 -10.06
CA ASP A 158 1.76 -26.30 -8.60
C ASP A 158 0.46 -26.83 -8.01
N PHE A 159 0.54 -27.54 -6.89
CA PHE A 159 -0.62 -28.06 -6.19
C PHE A 159 -0.33 -28.14 -4.69
N ALA A 160 -1.39 -28.11 -3.90
CA ALA A 160 -1.36 -28.24 -2.46
C ALA A 160 -2.54 -29.11 -2.02
N THR A 161 -2.32 -29.90 -0.98
CA THR A 161 -3.38 -30.70 -0.37
C THR A 161 -3.46 -30.41 1.11
N ASN A 162 -4.67 -30.55 1.65
CA ASN A 162 -4.94 -30.46 3.07
C ASN A 162 -6.01 -31.49 3.42
N PHE A 163 -5.87 -32.21 4.52
CA PHE A 163 -6.84 -33.22 4.93
C PHE A 163 -7.03 -33.18 6.44
N GLU A 164 -8.22 -33.58 6.88
CA GLU A 164 -8.58 -33.66 8.30
C GLU A 164 -9.13 -35.05 8.58
N GLY A 165 -8.37 -35.83 9.35
CA GLY A 165 -8.70 -37.22 9.63
C GLY A 165 -7.50 -38.06 10.05
N THR A 166 -7.69 -39.38 10.13
CA THR A 166 -6.59 -40.33 10.30
C THR A 166 -6.52 -41.33 9.16
N ILE A 167 -5.30 -41.69 8.78
CA ILE A 167 -5.04 -42.46 7.57
C ILE A 167 -5.16 -43.96 7.87
N ASN A 168 -5.86 -44.69 7.00
CA ASN A 168 -6.04 -46.14 7.05
C ASN A 168 -6.59 -46.64 8.39
N LYS A 169 -7.65 -46.01 8.92
CA LYS A 169 -8.33 -46.47 10.13
C LYS A 169 -9.83 -46.64 9.92
N GLU A 170 -10.32 -47.81 10.30
CA GLU A 170 -11.74 -48.18 10.09
C GLU A 170 -12.71 -47.56 11.11
N ASN A 171 -12.20 -47.14 12.27
CA ASN A 171 -13.03 -46.82 13.45
C ASN A 171 -13.23 -45.32 13.70
N ASP A 172 -12.79 -44.46 12.79
CA ASP A 172 -13.03 -43.03 12.83
C ASP A 172 -13.84 -42.54 11.62
N ILE A 173 -14.29 -41.29 11.73
CA ILE A 173 -14.99 -40.59 10.67
C ILE A 173 -14.12 -39.38 10.37
N ASP A 174 -13.48 -39.41 9.22
CA ASP A 174 -12.71 -38.32 8.70
C ASP A 174 -13.63 -37.21 8.18
N SER A 175 -13.10 -36.00 8.09
CA SER A 175 -13.83 -34.85 7.54
C SER A 175 -13.60 -34.71 6.03
N GLY A 176 -12.58 -35.39 5.49
CA GLY A 176 -12.20 -35.42 4.09
C GLY A 176 -10.93 -34.61 3.79
N TYR A 177 -10.82 -34.17 2.54
CA TYR A 177 -9.62 -33.53 2.03
C TYR A 177 -9.90 -32.45 0.98
N VAL A 178 -8.93 -31.57 0.79
CA VAL A 178 -8.90 -30.50 -0.19
C VAL A 178 -7.68 -30.71 -1.09
N ILE A 179 -7.91 -30.61 -2.40
CA ILE A 179 -6.86 -30.56 -3.41
C ILE A 179 -7.04 -29.26 -4.19
N GLU A 180 -6.02 -28.42 -4.17
CA GLU A 180 -5.96 -27.19 -4.93
C GLU A 180 -4.78 -27.22 -5.88
N PHE A 181 -4.96 -26.71 -7.09
CA PHE A 181 -3.90 -26.70 -8.09
C PHE A 181 -3.97 -25.50 -9.02
N ARG A 182 -2.83 -25.22 -9.65
CA ARG A 182 -2.74 -24.39 -10.84
C ARG A 182 -1.85 -25.05 -11.91
N ILE A 183 -2.31 -25.02 -13.15
CA ILE A 183 -1.60 -25.56 -14.31
C ILE A 183 -1.26 -24.41 -15.26
N ALA A 184 -0.01 -24.31 -15.67
CA ALA A 184 0.38 -23.29 -16.64
C ALA A 184 -0.31 -23.56 -17.99
N TRP A 185 -0.91 -22.53 -18.59
CA TRP A 185 -1.55 -22.67 -19.91
C TRP A 185 -0.59 -23.16 -20.99
N ALA A 186 0.70 -22.80 -20.87
CA ALA A 186 1.77 -23.29 -21.73
C ALA A 186 1.98 -24.81 -21.63
N ALA A 187 1.78 -25.42 -20.45
CA ALA A 187 1.88 -26.86 -20.27
C ALA A 187 0.74 -27.60 -20.98
N LEU A 188 -0.46 -26.99 -21.03
CA LEU A 188 -1.62 -27.52 -21.75
C LEU A 188 -1.60 -27.20 -23.25
N GLY A 189 -0.75 -26.27 -23.70
CA GLY A 189 -0.78 -25.77 -25.08
C GLY A 189 -2.06 -24.99 -25.44
N ILE A 190 -2.80 -24.50 -24.44
CA ILE A 190 -4.04 -23.74 -24.62
C ILE A 190 -3.74 -22.24 -24.50
N ARG A 191 -4.38 -21.40 -25.32
CA ARG A 191 -4.37 -19.94 -25.14
C ARG A 191 -5.62 -19.50 -24.36
N PRO A 192 -5.47 -18.79 -23.22
CA PRO A 192 -6.59 -18.46 -22.35
C PRO A 192 -7.39 -17.24 -22.83
N LEU A 193 -8.08 -17.40 -23.96
CA LEU A 193 -8.93 -16.34 -24.52
C LEU A 193 -10.38 -16.55 -24.10
N LYS A 194 -11.12 -15.45 -23.95
CA LYS A 194 -12.57 -15.49 -23.72
C LYS A 194 -13.25 -16.33 -24.79
N GLY A 195 -14.04 -17.32 -24.37
CA GLY A 195 -14.74 -18.23 -25.27
C GLY A 195 -13.92 -19.44 -25.75
N GLN A 196 -12.63 -19.54 -25.36
CA GLN A 196 -11.86 -20.75 -25.59
C GLN A 196 -12.57 -21.95 -24.95
N THR A 197 -12.60 -23.06 -25.67
CA THR A 197 -13.23 -24.31 -25.21
C THR A 197 -12.25 -25.46 -25.23
N PHE A 198 -12.46 -26.40 -24.31
CA PHE A 198 -11.77 -27.68 -24.17
C PHE A 198 -12.71 -28.60 -23.40
N ARG A 199 -12.40 -29.90 -23.29
CA ARG A 199 -13.22 -30.81 -22.47
C ARG A 199 -12.48 -31.25 -21.24
N ILE A 200 -13.22 -31.43 -20.16
CA ILE A 200 -12.69 -31.91 -18.89
C ILE A 200 -13.59 -32.99 -18.30
N ASP A 201 -12.98 -33.82 -17.48
CA ASP A 201 -13.69 -34.73 -16.60
C ASP A 201 -12.99 -34.88 -15.26
N VAL A 202 -13.74 -35.24 -14.23
CA VAL A 202 -13.23 -35.37 -12.86
C VAL A 202 -13.71 -36.69 -12.28
N CYS A 203 -12.76 -37.47 -11.80
CA CYS A 203 -12.97 -38.71 -11.06
C CYS A 203 -12.53 -38.52 -9.61
N ILE A 204 -13.29 -39.05 -8.67
CA ILE A 204 -12.84 -39.28 -7.30
C ILE A 204 -12.55 -40.76 -7.14
N ASN A 205 -11.38 -41.07 -6.59
CA ASN A 205 -11.00 -42.42 -6.21
C ASN A 205 -11.40 -42.63 -4.75
N ASP A 206 -12.09 -43.73 -4.48
CA ASP A 206 -12.61 -44.14 -3.18
C ASP A 206 -12.11 -45.57 -2.90
N ALA A 207 -11.17 -45.66 -1.98
CA ALA A 207 -10.46 -46.88 -1.62
C ALA A 207 -10.91 -47.48 -0.27
N ASP A 208 -12.00 -46.97 0.32
CA ASP A 208 -12.54 -47.38 1.63
C ASP A 208 -12.67 -48.89 1.80
N LYS A 209 -13.07 -49.61 0.74
CA LYS A 209 -13.21 -51.08 0.74
C LYS A 209 -11.92 -51.83 1.09
N TYR A 210 -10.79 -51.15 1.06
CA TYR A 210 -9.46 -51.73 1.16
C TYR A 210 -8.65 -51.17 2.33
N ILE A 211 -9.29 -50.43 3.22
CA ILE A 211 -8.68 -49.84 4.42
C ILE A 211 -7.96 -50.88 5.31
N ASP A 212 -8.45 -52.13 5.29
CA ASP A 212 -7.89 -53.28 6.02
C ASP A 212 -6.74 -54.00 5.28
N ILE A 213 -6.44 -53.62 4.04
CA ILE A 213 -5.44 -54.31 3.23
C ILE A 213 -4.07 -53.67 3.44
N ARG A 214 -3.03 -54.51 3.51
CA ARG A 214 -1.65 -54.03 3.39
C ARG A 214 -1.47 -53.26 2.07
N PRO A 215 -0.58 -52.27 2.02
CA PRO A 215 -0.21 -51.63 0.76
C PRO A 215 0.17 -52.63 -0.34
N LEU A 216 -0.27 -52.30 -1.56
CA LEU A 216 -0.18 -53.17 -2.73
C LEU A 216 1.19 -53.07 -3.41
N SER A 217 1.75 -54.22 -3.78
CA SER A 217 3.00 -54.39 -4.52
C SER A 217 2.76 -54.65 -6.01
N GLU A 218 3.80 -54.58 -6.85
CA GLU A 218 3.67 -54.83 -8.30
C GLU A 218 3.23 -56.25 -8.67
N LYS A 219 3.33 -57.17 -7.72
CA LYS A 219 2.93 -58.57 -7.89
C LYS A 219 1.48 -58.82 -7.49
N ASP A 220 0.85 -57.86 -6.81
CA ASP A 220 -0.53 -58.00 -6.36
C ASP A 220 -1.50 -57.76 -7.53
N THR A 221 -2.64 -58.45 -7.51
CA THR A 221 -3.71 -58.28 -8.49
C THR A 221 -4.40 -56.94 -8.30
N ILE A 222 -4.89 -56.32 -9.38
CA ILE A 222 -5.65 -55.07 -9.30
C ILE A 222 -6.93 -55.30 -8.48
N PRO A 223 -7.10 -54.64 -7.33
CA PRO A 223 -8.34 -54.70 -6.59
C PRO A 223 -9.46 -53.95 -7.34
N ALA A 224 -10.71 -54.33 -7.11
CA ALA A 224 -11.86 -53.60 -7.65
C ALA A 224 -12.08 -52.28 -6.88
N TYR A 225 -11.52 -51.17 -7.32
CA TYR A 225 -11.64 -49.87 -6.64
C TYR A 225 -12.90 -49.11 -7.09
N ASP A 226 -13.49 -48.39 -6.15
CA ASP A 226 -14.67 -47.56 -6.44
C ASP A 226 -14.21 -46.19 -6.91
N PHE A 227 -15.02 -45.61 -7.78
CA PHE A 227 -14.79 -44.27 -8.28
C PHE A 227 -16.09 -43.56 -8.57
N GLN A 228 -16.01 -42.23 -8.66
CA GLN A 228 -17.15 -41.35 -8.78
C GLN A 228 -16.90 -40.20 -9.76
N ASN A 229 -17.85 -39.95 -10.67
CA ASN A 229 -17.73 -38.93 -11.71
C ASN A 229 -18.70 -37.77 -11.50
N ILE A 230 -18.24 -36.52 -11.72
CA ILE A 230 -19.07 -35.31 -11.61
C ILE A 230 -20.31 -35.30 -12.52
N ASN A 231 -20.28 -36.02 -13.63
CA ASN A 231 -21.33 -36.12 -14.63
C ASN A 231 -22.11 -37.45 -14.55
N ARG A 232 -21.82 -38.30 -13.54
CA ARG A 232 -22.43 -39.63 -13.33
C ARG A 232 -22.29 -40.57 -14.52
N LYS A 233 -21.26 -40.36 -15.34
CA LYS A 233 -20.88 -41.26 -16.43
C LYS A 233 -19.60 -41.99 -16.06
N THR A 234 -19.43 -43.19 -16.59
CA THR A 234 -18.22 -44.01 -16.44
C THR A 234 -17.46 -44.02 -17.76
N ASP A 235 -17.12 -42.83 -18.27
CA ASP A 235 -16.54 -42.54 -19.59
C ASP A 235 -15.06 -42.12 -19.50
N PHE A 236 -14.35 -42.61 -18.49
CA PHE A 236 -12.92 -42.38 -18.31
C PHE A 236 -12.14 -42.89 -19.52
N GLY A 237 -11.27 -42.04 -20.06
CA GLY A 237 -10.56 -42.30 -21.31
C GLY A 237 -11.39 -42.15 -22.59
N PHE A 238 -12.65 -41.68 -22.54
CA PHE A 238 -13.51 -41.42 -23.71
C PHE A 238 -13.89 -39.93 -23.84
N PRO A 239 -13.04 -39.09 -24.46
CA PRO A 239 -13.21 -37.63 -24.44
C PRO A 239 -14.46 -37.08 -25.16
N ASN A 240 -15.14 -37.88 -26.00
CA ASN A 240 -16.40 -37.50 -26.65
C ASN A 240 -17.54 -37.18 -25.67
N ASN A 241 -17.48 -37.75 -24.47
CA ASN A 241 -18.56 -37.70 -23.49
C ASN A 241 -18.27 -36.75 -22.31
N TRP A 242 -17.01 -36.31 -22.20
CA TRP A 242 -16.52 -35.34 -21.22
C TRP A 242 -17.22 -33.99 -21.33
N THR A 243 -17.26 -33.27 -20.22
CA THR A 243 -17.98 -32.01 -20.09
C THR A 243 -17.22 -30.88 -20.80
N LEU A 244 -17.94 -30.08 -21.57
CA LEU A 244 -17.36 -28.93 -22.26
C LEU A 244 -17.05 -27.83 -21.23
N ALA A 245 -15.79 -27.45 -21.12
CA ALA A 245 -15.34 -26.29 -20.38
C ALA A 245 -15.26 -25.07 -21.30
N THR A 246 -15.65 -23.89 -20.80
CA THR A 246 -15.56 -22.65 -21.57
C THR A 246 -15.11 -21.49 -20.70
N LEU A 247 -14.07 -20.80 -21.17
CA LEU A 247 -13.48 -19.66 -20.49
C LEU A 247 -14.39 -18.43 -20.62
N LYS A 248 -14.74 -17.81 -19.49
CA LYS A 248 -15.58 -16.61 -19.39
C LYS A 248 -14.84 -15.47 -18.71
N GLY A 249 -14.98 -14.27 -19.28
CA GLY A 249 -14.29 -13.09 -18.77
C GLY A 249 -12.93 -12.90 -19.43
N GLN A 250 -12.25 -11.83 -19.03
CA GLN A 250 -10.96 -11.38 -19.53
C GLN A 250 -10.37 -10.37 -18.54
N PRO A 251 -9.06 -10.08 -18.62
CA PRO A 251 -8.42 -9.08 -17.77
C PRO A 251 -9.10 -7.72 -17.84
N SER A 252 -9.13 -6.99 -16.73
CA SER A 252 -9.62 -5.61 -16.73
C SER A 252 -8.82 -4.73 -17.68
N TYR A 253 -9.47 -3.71 -18.26
CA TYR A 253 -8.79 -2.73 -19.12
C TYR A 253 -7.58 -2.09 -18.43
N TRP A 254 -7.66 -1.88 -17.10
CA TRP A 254 -6.55 -1.35 -16.32
C TRP A 254 -5.37 -2.32 -16.25
N LYS A 255 -5.62 -3.62 -16.04
CA LYS A 255 -4.57 -4.65 -16.03
C LYS A 255 -3.92 -4.79 -17.41
N ILE A 256 -4.72 -4.73 -18.49
CA ILE A 256 -4.22 -4.70 -19.87
C ILE A 256 -3.35 -3.45 -20.09
N PHE A 257 -3.88 -2.26 -19.79
CA PHE A 257 -3.20 -0.98 -19.97
C PHE A 257 -1.86 -0.93 -19.19
N ASN A 258 -1.89 -1.30 -17.91
CA ASN A 258 -0.69 -1.34 -17.07
C ASN A 258 0.34 -2.32 -17.58
N ARG A 259 -0.04 -3.46 -18.16
CA ARG A 259 0.92 -4.40 -18.77
C ARG A 259 1.66 -3.76 -19.95
N TYR A 260 0.96 -3.04 -20.82
CA TYR A 260 1.59 -2.34 -21.94
C TYR A 260 2.45 -1.16 -21.50
N LEU A 261 2.00 -0.38 -20.50
CA LEU A 261 2.75 0.74 -19.95
C LEU A 261 3.80 0.33 -18.91
N ALA A 262 3.81 -0.92 -18.43
CA ALA A 262 4.73 -1.43 -17.40
C ALA A 262 6.19 -1.08 -17.73
N THR A 263 6.56 -1.27 -18.99
CA THR A 263 7.90 -1.02 -19.52
C THR A 263 8.20 0.46 -19.69
N TYR A 264 7.23 1.37 -19.55
CA TYR A 264 7.37 2.81 -19.82
C TYR A 264 7.12 3.70 -18.59
N TRP A 265 6.84 3.14 -17.41
CA TRP A 265 6.69 3.93 -16.18
C TRP A 265 7.94 4.74 -15.84
N TRP A 266 9.13 4.22 -16.14
CA TRP A 266 10.38 4.97 -15.98
C TRP A 266 10.42 6.21 -16.90
N PHE A 267 9.90 6.10 -18.12
CA PHE A 267 9.84 7.22 -19.06
C PHE A 267 8.83 8.27 -18.60
N LEU A 268 7.65 7.84 -18.13
CA LEU A 268 6.68 8.76 -17.50
C LEU A 268 7.29 9.46 -16.28
N GLY A 269 8.04 8.72 -15.45
CA GLY A 269 8.81 9.28 -14.33
C GLY A 269 9.84 10.32 -14.77
N LEU A 270 10.56 10.09 -15.88
CA LEU A 270 11.50 11.08 -16.44
C LEU A 270 10.79 12.32 -16.98
N VAL A 271 9.63 12.18 -17.61
CA VAL A 271 8.83 13.32 -18.08
C VAL A 271 8.34 14.15 -16.90
N ILE A 272 7.80 13.51 -15.86
CA ILE A 272 7.37 14.18 -14.63
C ILE A 272 8.57 14.87 -13.97
N LEU A 273 9.70 14.18 -13.82
CA LEU A 273 10.92 14.77 -13.27
C LEU A 273 11.36 15.99 -14.10
N GLY A 274 11.37 15.90 -15.43
CA GLY A 274 11.70 17.00 -16.33
C GLY A 274 10.77 18.21 -16.20
N LEU A 275 9.48 17.98 -15.91
CA LEU A 275 8.49 19.06 -15.69
C LEU A 275 8.57 19.67 -14.28
N PHE A 276 8.83 18.86 -13.25
CA PHE A 276 8.82 19.29 -11.85
C PHE A 276 10.18 19.79 -11.34
N LEU A 277 11.29 19.28 -11.87
CA LEU A 277 12.64 19.69 -11.47
C LEU A 277 12.89 21.19 -11.69
N PRO A 278 12.48 21.82 -12.82
CA PRO A 278 12.60 23.27 -13.00
C PRO A 278 11.79 24.05 -11.96
N PHE A 279 10.58 23.59 -11.65
CA PHE A 279 9.72 24.21 -10.65
C PHE A 279 10.34 24.13 -9.25
N LEU A 280 10.89 22.97 -8.89
CA LEU A 280 11.62 22.78 -7.63
C LEU A 280 12.84 23.70 -7.54
N ILE A 281 13.62 23.83 -8.62
CA ILE A 281 14.76 24.75 -8.70
C ILE A 281 14.31 26.21 -8.50
N ILE A 282 13.18 26.60 -9.11
CA ILE A 282 12.60 27.95 -8.93
C ILE A 282 12.22 28.17 -7.47
N LEU A 283 11.52 27.22 -6.84
CA LEU A 283 11.13 27.31 -5.44
C LEU A 283 12.33 27.41 -4.50
N VAL A 284 13.37 26.62 -4.72
CA VAL A 284 14.62 26.67 -3.94
C VAL A 284 15.30 28.03 -4.10
N ARG A 285 15.38 28.56 -5.33
CA ARG A 285 15.93 29.90 -5.59
C ARG A 285 15.14 31.01 -4.91
N GLN A 286 13.81 30.93 -4.94
CA GLN A 286 12.94 31.90 -4.26
C GLN A 286 13.13 31.85 -2.74
N ASN A 287 13.15 30.65 -2.15
CA ASN A 287 13.39 30.46 -0.73
C ASN A 287 14.77 31.00 -0.30
N TYR A 288 15.82 30.73 -1.08
CA TYR A 288 17.14 31.29 -0.83
C TYR A 288 17.13 32.82 -0.85
N LYS A 289 16.50 33.43 -1.86
CA LYS A 289 16.38 34.90 -1.95
C LYS A 289 15.65 35.48 -0.73
N LEU A 290 14.57 34.87 -0.28
CA LEU A 290 13.79 35.33 0.88
C LEU A 290 14.60 35.28 2.18
N ARG A 291 15.47 34.28 2.36
CA ARG A 291 16.32 34.14 3.56
C ARG A 291 17.44 35.18 3.66
N HIS A 292 17.85 35.77 2.53
CA HIS A 292 18.95 36.73 2.46
C HIS A 292 18.51 38.19 2.28
N ILE A 293 17.21 38.48 2.31
CA ILE A 293 16.71 39.86 2.41
C ILE A 293 16.92 40.32 3.86
N GLN A 294 17.84 41.25 4.08
CA GLN A 294 17.99 41.91 5.38
C GLN A 294 16.73 42.74 5.68
N PRO A 295 16.12 42.62 6.87
CA PRO A 295 14.95 43.42 7.22
C PRO A 295 15.38 44.89 7.40
N LYS A 296 14.69 45.80 6.72
CA LYS A 296 14.96 47.25 6.69
C LYS A 296 15.04 47.88 8.10
N SER A 297 14.37 47.31 9.10
CA SER A 297 14.40 47.79 10.49
C SER A 297 15.75 47.63 11.21
N LEU A 298 16.61 46.69 10.80
CA LEU A 298 17.92 46.48 11.42
C LEU A 298 18.96 47.53 10.98
N SER A 299 18.85 48.07 9.75
CA SER A 299 19.76 49.14 9.29
C SER A 299 19.52 50.45 10.04
N ASP A 300 18.26 50.76 10.33
CA ASP A 300 17.87 52.03 10.96
C ASP A 300 18.27 52.04 12.43
N GLN A 301 18.12 50.90 13.12
CA GLN A 301 18.64 50.70 14.48
C GLN A 301 20.17 50.78 14.55
N SER A 302 20.89 50.24 13.55
CA SER A 302 22.36 50.31 13.53
C SER A 302 22.89 51.72 13.32
N LYS A 303 22.23 52.52 12.47
CA LYS A 303 22.55 53.95 12.28
C LYS A 303 22.25 54.74 13.54
N LEU A 304 21.08 54.55 14.17
CA LEU A 304 20.76 55.20 15.44
C LEU A 304 21.80 54.86 16.51
N ASN A 305 22.19 53.59 16.64
CA ASN A 305 23.20 53.17 17.62
C ASN A 305 24.59 53.76 17.32
N SER A 306 24.91 54.06 16.06
CA SER A 306 26.14 54.78 15.69
C SER A 306 26.06 56.29 15.99
N PHE A 307 24.88 56.90 15.84
CA PHE A 307 24.63 58.31 16.17
C PHE A 307 24.54 58.55 17.69
N LEU A 308 23.87 57.66 18.42
CA LEU A 308 23.81 57.64 19.89
C LEU A 308 25.11 57.11 20.52
N GLY A 309 26.04 56.58 19.72
CA GLY A 309 27.30 55.96 20.16
C GLY A 309 28.28 56.90 20.89
N VAL A 310 27.92 58.16 21.10
CA VAL A 310 28.60 59.08 22.03
C VAL A 310 28.25 58.77 23.50
N GLU A 311 27.17 58.02 23.80
CA GLU A 311 26.73 57.68 25.17
C GLU A 311 27.75 56.86 25.98
N LYS A 312 28.65 56.10 25.33
CA LYS A 312 29.56 55.20 26.07
C LYS A 312 30.60 55.90 26.94
N ASN A 313 30.84 57.20 26.75
CA ASN A 313 31.82 57.93 27.57
C ASN A 313 31.22 58.61 28.80
N PHE A 314 29.90 58.64 28.96
CA PHE A 314 29.24 59.36 30.07
C PHE A 314 28.61 58.43 31.13
N LEU A 315 28.65 57.11 30.95
CA LEU A 315 28.00 56.19 31.87
C LEU A 315 28.98 55.10 32.29
N SER A 316 29.54 55.26 33.50
CA SER A 316 30.04 54.10 34.23
C SER A 316 28.81 53.27 34.63
N PRO A 317 28.69 51.99 34.21
CA PRO A 317 27.55 51.14 34.54
C PRO A 317 27.28 51.00 36.05
N ASP A 318 28.28 51.31 36.89
CA ASP A 318 28.26 51.07 38.33
C ASP A 318 27.81 52.28 39.17
N ASP A 319 27.46 53.42 38.55
CA ASP A 319 27.17 54.66 39.28
C ASP A 319 25.67 54.87 39.58
N ALA A 320 25.20 54.21 40.65
CA ALA A 320 23.81 54.20 41.09
C ALA A 320 23.16 55.60 41.18
N PHE A 321 23.94 56.62 41.58
CA PHE A 321 23.48 58.01 41.69
C PHE A 321 23.11 58.63 40.33
N ILE A 322 23.94 58.42 39.29
CA ILE A 322 23.67 58.97 37.94
C ILE A 322 22.50 58.22 37.30
N ASN A 323 22.40 56.92 37.53
CA ASN A 323 21.28 56.11 37.06
C ASN A 323 19.95 56.55 37.69
N GLN A 324 19.93 56.84 39.00
CA GLN A 324 18.75 57.37 39.68
C GLN A 324 18.34 58.74 39.11
N ALA A 325 19.31 59.63 38.87
CA ALA A 325 19.05 60.93 38.24
C ALA A 325 18.46 60.77 36.82
N LYS A 326 19.01 59.86 36.01
CA LYS A 326 18.51 59.56 34.66
C LYS A 326 17.09 58.99 34.69
N LEU A 327 16.80 58.06 35.59
CA LEU A 327 15.47 57.48 35.76
C LEU A 327 14.43 58.54 36.10
N PHE A 328 14.73 59.42 37.06
CA PHE A 328 13.82 60.51 37.41
C PHE A 328 13.50 61.39 36.19
N ILE A 329 14.53 61.80 35.43
CA ILE A 329 14.35 62.61 34.22
C ILE A 329 13.47 61.91 33.20
N LEU A 330 13.69 60.61 32.96
CA LEU A 330 12.89 59.81 32.02
C LEU A 330 11.43 59.67 32.46
N THR A 331 11.14 59.62 33.76
CA THR A 331 9.76 59.54 34.27
C THR A 331 8.99 60.87 34.21
N LYS A 332 9.67 61.99 33.96
CA LYS A 332 9.10 63.35 33.99
C LYS A 332 9.47 64.18 32.75
N LEU A 333 9.64 63.52 31.59
CA LEU A 333 10.10 64.16 30.35
C LEU A 333 9.20 65.30 29.89
N ASP A 334 7.90 65.19 30.12
CA ASP A 334 6.85 66.16 29.78
C ASP A 334 6.92 67.45 30.62
N GLN A 335 7.76 67.50 31.64
CA GLN A 335 7.88 68.63 32.56
C GLN A 335 9.18 69.40 32.35
N ASN A 336 9.18 70.70 32.66
CA ASN A 336 10.39 71.51 32.69
C ASN A 336 11.16 71.27 34.00
N ILE A 337 12.04 70.25 34.00
CA ILE A 337 12.81 69.86 35.18
C ILE A 337 13.94 70.86 35.44
N SER A 338 13.91 71.49 36.61
CA SER A 338 14.99 72.35 37.10
C SER A 338 16.05 71.54 37.86
N SER A 339 17.26 72.10 37.97
CA SER A 339 18.33 71.52 38.80
C SER A 339 17.97 71.46 40.28
N ALA A 340 17.08 72.34 40.76
CA ALA A 340 16.55 72.32 42.12
C ALA A 340 15.68 71.09 42.35
N GLN A 341 14.72 70.83 41.46
CA GLN A 341 13.85 69.66 41.54
C GLN A 341 14.64 68.34 41.47
N LEU A 342 15.67 68.29 40.62
CA LEU A 342 16.53 67.10 40.54
C LEU A 342 17.37 66.91 41.82
N ALA A 343 17.80 68.00 42.47
CA ALA A 343 18.55 67.92 43.72
C ALA A 343 17.65 67.47 44.88
N ASP A 344 16.43 67.99 44.95
CA ASP A 344 15.42 67.64 45.95
C ASP A 344 15.06 66.14 45.85
N GLU A 345 14.80 65.64 44.65
CA GLU A 345 14.52 64.21 44.42
C GLU A 345 15.68 63.31 44.86
N LEU A 346 16.91 63.75 44.59
CA LEU A 346 18.12 63.00 44.95
C LEU A 346 18.55 63.24 46.41
N ALA A 347 17.75 63.96 47.20
CA ALA A 347 17.98 64.29 48.60
C ALA A 347 19.35 64.94 48.89
N ILE A 348 19.81 65.82 47.99
CA ILE A 348 21.06 66.56 48.14
C ILE A 348 20.89 68.05 47.85
N SER A 349 21.87 68.86 48.26
CA SER A 349 21.87 70.27 47.87
C SER A 349 22.20 70.46 46.38
N VAL A 350 21.65 71.51 45.75
CA VAL A 350 21.96 71.88 44.36
C VAL A 350 23.46 72.06 44.12
N ARG A 351 24.19 72.59 45.10
CA ARG A 351 25.66 72.75 45.03
C ARG A 351 26.39 71.39 44.98
N GLN A 352 25.92 70.41 45.73
CA GLN A 352 26.45 69.04 45.67
C GLN A 352 26.10 68.37 44.34
N LEU A 353 24.88 68.56 43.83
CA LEU A 353 24.46 68.04 42.52
C LEU A 353 25.38 68.56 41.40
N GLN A 354 25.62 69.87 41.36
CA GLN A 354 26.52 70.49 40.39
C GLN A 354 27.95 69.94 40.50
N ARG A 355 28.46 69.77 41.72
CA ARG A 355 29.80 69.20 41.95
C ARG A 355 29.90 67.76 41.45
N ILE A 356 28.92 66.91 41.78
CA ILE A 356 28.92 65.50 41.36
C ILE A 356 28.85 65.38 39.83
N PHE A 357 28.00 66.17 39.17
CA PHE A 357 27.89 66.16 37.72
C PHE A 357 29.16 66.66 37.04
N LYS A 358 29.83 67.67 37.61
CA LYS A 358 31.11 68.15 37.09
C LYS A 358 32.23 67.13 37.30
N GLU A 359 32.31 66.48 38.45
CA GLU A 359 33.34 65.50 38.76
C GLU A 359 33.18 64.20 37.97
N LYS A 360 31.94 63.72 37.82
CA LYS A 360 31.66 62.40 37.22
C LYS A 360 31.41 62.43 35.71
N LEU A 361 30.79 63.49 35.22
CA LEU A 361 30.27 63.56 33.85
C LEU A 361 30.83 64.76 33.06
N ASP A 362 31.68 65.57 33.70
CA ASP A 362 32.19 66.84 33.17
C ASP A 362 31.12 67.80 32.62
N THR A 363 29.88 67.69 33.12
CA THR A 363 28.73 68.45 32.62
C THR A 363 27.94 69.11 33.76
N THR A 364 26.94 69.92 33.41
CA THR A 364 26.01 70.51 34.38
C THR A 364 24.73 69.68 34.45
N PRO A 365 23.99 69.70 35.57
CA PRO A 365 22.72 68.99 35.67
C PRO A 365 21.70 69.43 34.61
N THR A 366 21.64 70.72 34.28
CA THR A 366 20.77 71.26 33.23
C THR A 366 21.14 70.75 31.84
N ASN A 367 22.44 70.65 31.54
CA ASN A 367 22.90 70.08 30.27
C ASN A 367 22.58 68.59 30.20
N PHE A 368 22.72 67.85 31.29
CA PHE A 368 22.38 66.43 31.32
C PHE A 368 20.88 66.16 31.12
N ILE A 369 20.01 66.95 31.76
CA ILE A 369 18.56 66.91 31.50
C ILE A 369 18.28 67.17 30.02
N THR A 370 18.94 68.18 29.45
CA THR A 370 18.83 68.51 28.02
C THR A 370 19.26 67.34 27.15
N THR A 371 20.41 66.73 27.43
CA THR A 371 20.93 65.56 26.71
C THR A 371 19.92 64.42 26.69
N ILE A 372 19.38 64.02 27.84
CA ILE A 372 18.41 62.92 27.92
C ILE A 372 17.16 63.24 27.10
N LYS A 373 16.67 64.48 27.15
CA LYS A 373 15.51 64.90 26.34
C LYS A 373 15.82 64.88 24.83
N MET A 374 17.01 65.29 24.41
CA MET A 374 17.41 65.24 23.00
C MET A 374 17.52 63.79 22.49
N GLU A 375 18.08 62.89 23.30
CA GLU A 375 18.17 61.47 22.97
C GLU A 375 16.79 60.83 22.83
N GLU A 376 15.87 61.13 23.74
CA GLU A 376 14.50 60.63 23.64
C GLU A 376 13.76 61.22 22.43
N ALA A 377 13.99 62.50 22.12
CA ALA A 377 13.46 63.11 20.91
C ALA A 377 13.91 62.37 19.63
N ALA A 378 15.18 61.98 19.55
CA ALA A 378 15.70 61.23 18.41
C ALA A 378 15.02 59.86 18.27
N LYS A 379 14.73 59.18 19.38
CA LYS A 379 13.98 57.91 19.37
C LYS A 379 12.53 58.11 18.92
N MET A 380 11.87 59.17 19.38
CA MET A 380 10.49 59.50 18.98
C MET A 380 10.41 59.85 17.49
N LEU A 381 11.37 60.61 16.97
CA LEU A 381 11.46 60.95 15.54
C LEU A 381 11.60 59.72 14.65
N LEU A 382 12.36 58.71 15.10
CA LEU A 382 12.55 57.46 14.34
C LEU A 382 11.33 56.56 14.30
N LYS A 383 10.48 56.58 15.33
CA LYS A 383 9.21 55.86 15.29
C LYS A 383 8.21 56.50 14.32
N ASN A 384 8.44 57.76 13.93
CA ASN A 384 7.61 58.53 13.01
C ASN A 384 6.13 58.62 13.45
N GLU A 385 5.88 58.59 14.76
CA GLU A 385 4.55 58.59 15.36
C GLU A 385 4.03 60.02 15.64
N PHE A 386 4.93 61.00 15.72
CA PHE A 386 4.64 62.38 16.09
C PHE A 386 5.40 63.36 15.19
N ASN A 387 4.79 64.53 14.91
CA ASN A 387 5.51 65.61 14.23
C ASN A 387 6.47 66.35 15.18
N VAL A 388 7.38 67.14 14.62
CA VAL A 388 8.45 67.83 15.37
C VAL A 388 7.89 68.71 16.51
N SER A 389 6.75 69.37 16.29
CA SER A 389 6.11 70.22 17.30
C SER A 389 5.50 69.39 18.43
N GLU A 390 4.84 68.28 18.11
CA GLU A 390 4.28 67.35 19.09
C GLU A 390 5.37 66.73 19.96
N ILE A 391 6.51 66.36 19.39
CA ILE A 391 7.67 65.84 20.14
C ILE A 391 8.21 66.89 21.09
N ALA A 392 8.32 68.15 20.65
CA ALA A 392 8.75 69.25 21.51
C ALA A 392 7.83 69.40 22.74
N TYR A 393 6.52 69.39 22.53
CA TYR A 393 5.55 69.49 23.62
C TYR A 393 5.54 68.26 24.53
N ALA A 394 5.64 67.05 23.97
CA ALA A 394 5.72 65.80 24.74
C ALA A 394 6.96 65.73 25.63
N LEU A 395 8.03 66.44 25.26
CA LEU A 395 9.26 66.58 26.06
C LEU A 395 9.27 67.85 26.92
N GLY A 396 8.12 68.49 27.12
CA GLY A 396 7.96 69.62 28.03
C GLY A 396 8.59 70.94 27.56
N PHE A 397 8.90 71.08 26.27
CA PHE A 397 9.29 72.37 25.69
C PHE A 397 8.05 73.18 25.32
N SER A 398 7.97 74.41 25.82
CA SER A 398 6.88 75.34 25.49
C SER A 398 7.05 76.04 24.14
N ASP A 399 8.26 76.01 23.56
CA ASP A 399 8.60 76.61 22.27
C ASP A 399 9.25 75.56 21.35
N PRO A 400 8.52 75.03 20.35
CA PRO A 400 9.06 74.10 19.35
C PRO A 400 10.26 74.66 18.55
N ALA A 401 10.34 75.97 18.36
CA ALA A 401 11.48 76.59 17.68
C ALA A 401 12.73 76.56 18.56
N TYR A 402 12.59 76.73 19.88
CA TYR A 402 13.68 76.54 20.83
C TYR A 402 14.16 75.09 20.87
N PHE A 403 13.23 74.13 20.93
CA PHE A 403 13.56 72.70 20.82
C PHE A 403 14.35 72.41 19.54
N THR A 404 13.89 72.91 18.39
CA THR A 404 14.56 72.70 17.09
C THR A 404 15.99 73.24 17.08
N ARG A 405 16.22 74.44 17.64
CA ARG A 405 17.58 75.01 17.76
C ARG A 405 18.47 74.17 18.67
N LEU A 406 17.91 73.67 19.78
CA LEU A 406 18.62 72.86 20.76
C LEU A 406 18.99 71.48 20.20
N PHE A 407 18.05 70.84 19.50
CA PHE A 407 18.25 69.57 18.80
C PHE A 407 19.33 69.70 17.72
N LYS A 408 19.26 70.76 16.91
CA LYS A 408 20.30 71.06 15.91
C LYS A 408 21.66 71.32 16.52
N LYS A 409 21.71 72.00 17.66
CA LYS A 409 22.97 72.20 18.40
C LYS A 409 23.54 70.88 18.92
N TYR A 410 22.69 69.94 19.33
CA TYR A 410 23.11 68.66 19.91
C TYR A 410 23.54 67.65 18.85
N PHE A 411 22.73 67.44 17.81
CA PHE A 411 22.97 66.44 16.76
C PHE A 411 23.66 66.98 15.50
N GLY A 412 23.83 68.30 15.39
CA GLY A 412 24.42 68.97 14.21
C GLY A 412 23.41 69.25 13.08
N GLU A 413 22.23 68.64 13.11
CA GLU A 413 21.17 68.78 12.12
C GLU A 413 19.79 68.97 12.76
N SER A 414 18.87 69.62 12.05
CA SER A 414 17.51 69.85 12.59
C SER A 414 16.70 68.54 12.68
N PRO A 415 15.66 68.46 13.54
CA PRO A 415 14.80 67.28 13.65
C PRO A 415 14.25 66.77 12.30
N SER A 416 13.88 67.68 11.40
CA SER A 416 13.37 67.35 10.07
C SER A 416 14.47 66.86 9.10
N GLU A 417 15.69 67.35 9.25
CA GLU A 417 16.85 66.85 8.49
C GLU A 417 17.26 65.47 9.00
N PHE A 418 17.25 65.27 10.33
CA PHE A 418 17.54 64.00 11.00
C PHE A 418 16.61 62.87 10.53
N THR A 419 15.30 63.12 10.43
CA THR A 419 14.35 62.12 9.89
C THR A 419 14.59 61.84 8.40
N LYS A 420 14.86 62.87 7.60
CA LYS A 420 15.09 62.73 6.15
C LYS A 420 16.37 61.97 5.81
N ASN A 421 17.41 62.09 6.63
CA ASN A 421 18.69 61.39 6.40
C ASN A 421 18.66 59.91 6.83
N LEU A 422 17.63 59.49 7.57
CA LEU A 422 17.46 58.13 8.09
C LEU A 422 16.45 57.30 7.28
N ILE A 423 15.54 57.93 6.54
CA ILE A 423 14.54 57.31 5.62
C ILE A 423 15.09 57.27 4.19
#